data_AF-A0A8E6EUN0-F1
#
_entry.id   AF-A0A8E6EUN0-F1
#
_cell.length_a   1.000
_cell.length_b   1.000
_cell.length_c   1.000
_cell.angle_alpha   90.00
_cell.angle_beta   90.00
_cell.angle_gamma   90.00
#
_symmetry.space_group_name_H-M   'P 1'
#
loop_
_entity.id
_entity.type
_entity.pdbx_description
1 polymer ?
#
loop_
_entity_poly.entity_id
_entity_poly.type
_entity_poly.pdbx_seq_one_letter_code
_entity_poly.pdbx_strand_id
1 'polypeptide(L)'
;MKKILFTALSTLIGLGGISPAFAQELLPAPRISGIIVPPYHLVLPENLKDYKTVETAAKSKSVALSTNKTGQTGYLGIHLETQGDKLLIDAVQPNSPAAAAKIQVGDQLISFEKEPLKSVSEFRDRLQTLEPGHRVQLQVSREGKTIDIQSELTATSRPMKPDAPQPVMGVRVQDSDDSSGVKVENVNEGSTANKAGLKVGDIITKFDGSAVTYPQKFTDLLGEKKPTDTVTLEVKRADKVLALKVPLESSTNQRGGGGRGNRGGWDDRIARTWQNPVFRLAIVGVEYPDLKHNEKIRLEDWKQSFFSIGTYNTTNATGQKTHGSVCDYYLEQSFGKLKVQGKVFDWVQLPKKRLEYGGSTTVNSKTDYLKEVTDKLIAREGKDALKDFDGIFFIYAGDRATTNRGSLYWPHRANFTYEGKRWPYFIINEMASPQRMTDISVMCHEFGHMLGLPDLYARPENPGSEGVGVWCAMSNQLGSGRPQHFSAWCKEQLNWIQPVTLDPTVKQKLVLAPIEEDTHQCFKVLVRPDGSEYYLLENRRRKGFDSNLPAEGLLVWRILNNRPILEESHGIEGPRGPTSFLGMVPFPSNSNNSFTPYTMPSSRSQLGGGLPVYITNIQRQPGGLISFWIGYEFE
;
A
#
# COMPACT_ATOMS: atom_id res chain seq x y z
N MET A 1 -9.87 -25.66 -49.18
CA MET A 1 -11.22 -25.83 -48.59
C MET A 1 -11.44 -24.91 -47.39
N LYS A 2 -11.51 -23.59 -47.62
CA LYS A 2 -12.01 -22.56 -46.68
C LYS A 2 -12.52 -21.39 -47.53
N LYS A 3 -13.72 -21.54 -48.12
CA LYS A 3 -14.41 -20.47 -48.88
C LYS A 3 -15.90 -20.74 -49.13
N ILE A 4 -16.55 -21.54 -48.29
CA ILE A 4 -17.99 -21.83 -48.38
C ILE A 4 -18.55 -21.95 -46.96
N LEU A 5 -18.74 -20.81 -46.28
CA LEU A 5 -19.67 -20.71 -45.13
C LEU A 5 -19.96 -19.25 -44.74
N PHE A 6 -19.90 -18.31 -45.68
CA PHE A 6 -20.23 -16.89 -45.45
C PHE A 6 -21.44 -16.41 -46.27
N THR A 7 -22.15 -17.35 -46.92
CA THR A 7 -23.25 -17.06 -47.84
C THR A 7 -24.49 -17.86 -47.43
N ALA A 8 -24.93 -17.72 -46.18
CA ALA A 8 -26.21 -18.27 -45.71
C ALA A 8 -26.66 -17.61 -44.41
N LEU A 9 -26.68 -16.28 -44.31
CA LEU A 9 -27.45 -15.58 -43.26
C LEU A 9 -27.68 -14.08 -43.56
N SER A 10 -27.89 -13.71 -44.82
CA SER A 10 -28.16 -12.31 -45.23
C SER A 10 -29.50 -12.12 -45.93
N THR A 11 -30.43 -13.07 -45.79
CA THR A 11 -31.76 -13.00 -46.41
C THR A 11 -32.87 -13.12 -45.37
N LEU A 12 -32.86 -12.29 -44.32
CA LEU A 12 -34.07 -11.98 -43.57
C LEU A 12 -33.85 -10.64 -42.86
N ILE A 13 -34.77 -9.71 -43.10
CA ILE A 13 -34.84 -8.33 -42.60
C ILE A 13 -34.07 -7.32 -43.47
N GLY A 14 -34.71 -6.92 -44.56
CA GLY A 14 -34.35 -5.70 -45.29
C GLY A 14 -34.87 -4.47 -44.55
N LEU A 15 -33.98 -3.51 -44.29
CA LEU A 15 -34.26 -2.08 -44.16
C LEU A 15 -33.01 -1.33 -44.64
N GLY A 16 -33.23 -0.39 -45.56
CA GLY A 16 -32.20 0.24 -46.38
C GLY A 16 -31.44 1.39 -45.72
N GLY A 17 -30.23 1.62 -46.26
CA GLY A 17 -29.59 2.90 -46.52
C GLY A 17 -29.44 3.92 -45.38
N ILE A 18 -28.29 3.89 -44.69
CA ILE A 18 -27.62 5.09 -44.13
C ILE A 18 -26.08 4.92 -44.30
N SER A 19 -25.41 6.00 -44.73
CA SER A 19 -23.99 6.18 -45.07
C SER A 19 -22.99 5.85 -43.92
N PRO A 20 -21.74 5.41 -44.19
CA PRO A 20 -20.77 5.09 -43.16
C PRO A 20 -19.98 6.33 -42.70
N ALA A 21 -20.49 7.01 -41.68
CA ALA A 21 -19.69 7.89 -40.83
C ALA A 21 -20.36 7.98 -39.44
N PHE A 22 -19.58 7.75 -38.39
CA PHE A 22 -19.98 7.78 -36.97
C PHE A 22 -20.86 6.62 -36.47
N ALA A 23 -20.21 5.60 -35.90
CA ALA A 23 -20.80 4.74 -34.87
C ALA A 23 -19.72 4.38 -33.84
N GLN A 24 -19.42 5.37 -32.99
CA GLN A 24 -18.88 5.16 -31.66
C GLN A 24 -20.11 4.89 -30.75
N GLU A 25 -19.93 4.00 -29.75
CA GLU A 25 -20.83 3.73 -28.60
C GLU A 25 -21.66 2.41 -28.59
N LEU A 26 -21.51 1.68 -27.46
CA LEU A 26 -22.24 0.49 -26.91
C LEU A 26 -21.98 -0.88 -27.59
N LEU A 27 -21.45 -1.93 -26.93
CA LEU A 27 -21.70 -2.52 -25.60
C LEU A 27 -20.45 -3.32 -25.10
N PRO A 28 -20.19 -3.47 -23.78
CA PRO A 28 -19.37 -4.58 -23.29
C PRO A 28 -20.22 -5.62 -22.54
N ALA A 29 -20.11 -6.89 -22.93
CA ALA A 29 -20.51 -8.03 -22.12
C ALA A 29 -19.53 -9.21 -22.37
N PRO A 30 -19.28 -10.05 -21.37
CA PRO A 30 -18.05 -10.83 -21.24
C PRO A 30 -18.11 -12.13 -22.05
N ARG A 31 -17.02 -12.46 -22.76
CA ARG A 31 -16.86 -13.77 -23.40
C ARG A 31 -16.15 -14.71 -22.43
N ILE A 32 -16.93 -15.54 -21.74
CA ILE A 32 -16.45 -16.77 -21.09
C ILE A 32 -16.67 -17.93 -22.07
N SER A 33 -15.58 -18.42 -22.67
CA SER A 33 -15.36 -19.84 -23.01
C SER A 33 -14.07 -19.96 -23.80
N GLY A 34 -13.05 -20.61 -23.22
CA GLY A 34 -11.99 -21.34 -23.93
C GLY A 34 -11.13 -20.62 -24.97
N ILE A 35 -11.32 -19.33 -25.22
CA ILE A 35 -10.46 -18.54 -26.10
C ILE A 35 -9.28 -18.09 -25.25
N ILE A 36 -8.11 -18.68 -25.49
CA ILE A 36 -6.84 -18.03 -25.19
C ILE A 36 -6.95 -16.65 -25.84
N VAL A 37 -7.18 -15.61 -25.03
CA VAL A 37 -7.08 -14.24 -25.51
C VAL A 37 -5.65 -14.13 -26.01
N PRO A 38 -5.41 -13.93 -27.33
CA PRO A 38 -4.05 -13.75 -27.80
C PRO A 38 -3.45 -12.61 -26.97
N PRO A 39 -2.16 -12.70 -26.58
CA PRO A 39 -1.54 -11.65 -25.77
C PRO A 39 -1.84 -10.31 -26.44
N TYR A 40 -2.39 -9.38 -25.67
CA TYR A 40 -2.67 -8.04 -26.15
C TYR A 40 -1.33 -7.45 -26.56
N HIS A 41 -1.01 -7.51 -27.85
CA HIS A 41 0.16 -6.83 -28.38
C HIS A 41 -0.20 -5.36 -28.48
N LEU A 42 0.12 -4.62 -27.40
CA LEU A 42 0.01 -3.18 -27.40
C LEU A 42 0.88 -2.63 -28.53
N VAL A 43 0.23 -2.17 -29.60
CA VAL A 43 0.92 -1.47 -30.69
C VAL A 43 1.13 -0.04 -30.24
N LEU A 44 2.40 0.32 -30.04
CA LEU A 44 2.75 1.66 -29.60
C LEU A 44 2.53 2.66 -30.75
N PRO A 45 1.97 3.85 -30.45
CA PRO A 45 1.95 4.94 -31.41
C PRO A 45 3.38 5.33 -31.81
N GLU A 46 3.54 5.92 -33.01
CA GLU A 46 4.85 6.24 -33.58
C GLU A 46 5.75 7.09 -32.66
N ASN A 47 5.16 7.99 -31.86
CA ASN A 47 5.89 8.83 -30.91
C ASN A 47 6.45 8.06 -29.69
N LEU A 48 6.05 6.80 -29.51
CA LEU A 48 6.47 5.92 -28.42
C LEU A 48 7.27 4.71 -28.90
N LYS A 49 7.69 4.65 -30.18
CA LYS A 49 8.42 3.48 -30.72
C LYS A 49 9.71 3.11 -29.98
N ASP A 50 10.36 4.09 -29.36
CA ASP A 50 11.59 3.88 -28.58
C ASP A 50 11.31 3.56 -27.10
N TYR A 51 10.03 3.49 -26.71
CA TYR A 51 9.61 3.15 -25.35
C TYR A 51 9.39 1.64 -25.25
N LYS A 52 9.71 1.08 -24.08
CA LYS A 52 9.53 -0.33 -23.76
C LYS A 52 8.23 -0.53 -22.98
N THR A 53 7.51 -1.57 -23.34
CA THR A 53 6.33 -2.09 -22.65
C THR A 53 6.71 -2.98 -21.48
N VAL A 54 5.73 -3.50 -20.73
CA VAL A 54 5.95 -4.49 -19.67
C VAL A 54 6.64 -5.77 -20.19
N GLU A 55 6.38 -6.18 -21.43
CA GLU A 55 7.00 -7.36 -22.04
C GLU A 55 8.47 -7.14 -22.41
N THR A 56 8.80 -5.92 -22.86
CA THR A 56 10.09 -5.58 -23.49
C THR A 56 11.04 -4.81 -22.57
N ALA A 57 10.57 -4.35 -21.41
CA ALA A 57 11.37 -3.67 -20.41
C ALA A 57 12.59 -4.51 -20.00
N ALA A 58 13.72 -3.84 -19.75
CA ALA A 58 14.88 -4.49 -19.17
C ALA A 58 14.56 -4.84 -17.73
N LYS A 59 14.36 -6.14 -17.48
CA LYS A 59 14.00 -6.70 -16.18
C LYS A 59 15.23 -6.76 -15.29
N SER A 60 15.02 -6.63 -13.98
CA SER A 60 16.09 -6.88 -13.01
C SER A 60 16.61 -8.31 -13.17
N LYS A 61 17.95 -8.48 -13.21
CA LYS A 61 18.55 -9.81 -13.11
C LYS A 61 18.19 -10.35 -11.74
N SER A 62 17.50 -11.48 -11.69
CA SER A 62 16.96 -12.11 -10.47
C SER A 62 17.91 -11.99 -9.28
N VAL A 63 17.68 -11.01 -8.41
CA VAL A 63 18.15 -11.09 -7.03
C VAL A 63 17.12 -11.99 -6.36
N ALA A 64 17.48 -13.25 -6.13
CA ALA A 64 16.73 -14.05 -5.18
C ALA A 64 16.74 -13.24 -3.88
N LEU A 65 15.57 -12.84 -3.42
CA LEU A 65 15.38 -12.12 -2.16
C LEU A 65 15.93 -13.02 -1.05
N SER A 66 17.22 -12.89 -0.72
CA SER A 66 17.75 -13.43 0.51
C SER A 66 17.10 -12.61 1.60
N THR A 67 16.20 -13.23 2.35
CA THR A 67 15.61 -12.66 3.55
C THR A 67 16.74 -12.23 4.47
N ASN A 68 17.08 -10.94 4.43
CA ASN A 68 18.15 -10.39 5.24
C ASN A 68 17.64 -10.37 6.68
N LYS A 69 18.15 -11.29 7.51
CA LYS A 69 17.63 -11.52 8.88
C LYS A 69 17.91 -10.35 9.83
N THR A 70 18.76 -9.38 9.46
CA THR A 70 19.26 -8.35 10.37
C THR A 70 18.98 -6.91 9.93
N GLY A 71 18.70 -6.65 8.64
CA GLY A 71 18.37 -5.31 8.14
C GLY A 71 19.50 -4.27 8.22
N GLN A 72 20.75 -4.70 8.41
CA GLN A 72 21.91 -3.80 8.56
C GLN A 72 22.76 -3.75 7.28
N THR A 73 23.20 -2.55 6.90
CA THR A 73 24.16 -2.35 5.80
C THR A 73 25.60 -2.40 6.31
N GLY A 74 26.51 -2.86 5.45
CA GLY A 74 27.95 -2.88 5.69
C GLY A 74 28.50 -1.45 5.75
N TYR A 75 29.34 -1.20 6.75
CA TYR A 75 29.96 0.09 7.01
C TYR A 75 31.47 -0.03 6.88
N LEU A 76 32.08 0.88 6.11
CA LEU A 76 33.53 0.97 5.91
C LEU A 76 34.17 2.14 6.67
N GLY A 77 33.46 3.27 6.80
CA GLY A 77 33.90 4.44 7.57
C GLY A 77 34.89 5.37 6.86
N ILE A 78 34.75 5.54 5.55
CA ILE A 78 35.44 6.58 4.77
C ILE A 78 34.46 7.64 4.26
N HIS A 79 34.95 8.86 4.13
CA HIS A 79 34.33 9.90 3.33
C HIS A 79 35.15 10.07 2.05
N LEU A 80 34.46 10.37 0.96
CA LEU A 80 35.05 10.56 -0.36
C LEU A 80 34.61 11.90 -0.91
N GLU A 81 35.55 12.60 -1.51
CA GLU A 81 35.33 13.83 -2.26
C GLU A 81 35.80 13.64 -3.70
N THR A 82 35.09 14.26 -4.64
CA THR A 82 35.49 14.28 -6.05
C THR A 82 36.39 15.49 -6.30
N GLN A 83 37.65 15.26 -6.67
CA GLN A 83 38.57 16.32 -7.10
C GLN A 83 39.01 16.08 -8.55
N GLY A 84 38.39 16.80 -9.50
CA GLY A 84 38.52 16.50 -10.93
C GLY A 84 37.94 15.11 -11.26
N ASP A 85 38.68 14.27 -11.98
CA ASP A 85 38.30 12.87 -12.29
C ASP A 85 38.73 11.86 -11.20
N LYS A 86 39.15 12.33 -10.03
CA LYS A 86 39.71 11.49 -8.96
C LYS A 86 38.77 11.43 -7.75
N LEU A 87 38.57 10.23 -7.23
CA LEU A 87 37.85 9.98 -5.97
C LEU A 87 38.86 9.96 -4.82
N LEU A 88 38.91 11.02 -4.03
CA LEU A 88 39.87 11.16 -2.93
C LEU A 88 39.20 10.86 -1.59
N ILE A 89 39.93 10.16 -0.72
CA ILE A 89 39.53 9.95 0.66
C ILE A 89 39.91 11.20 1.45
N ASP A 90 38.94 12.00 1.82
CA ASP A 90 39.13 13.25 2.58
C ASP A 90 38.97 13.04 4.09
N ALA A 91 38.26 11.99 4.52
CA ALA A 91 38.20 11.57 5.91
C ALA A 91 38.15 10.05 6.08
N VAL A 92 38.84 9.56 7.12
CA VAL A 92 38.74 8.17 7.59
C VAL A 92 38.29 8.21 9.05
N GLN A 93 37.17 7.57 9.38
CA GLN A 93 36.66 7.59 10.75
C GLN A 93 37.55 6.75 11.68
N PRO A 94 37.91 7.25 12.87
CA PRO A 94 38.63 6.47 13.87
C PRO A 94 37.87 5.20 14.27
N ASN A 95 38.59 4.09 14.48
CA ASN A 95 38.02 2.76 14.83
C ASN A 95 37.05 2.17 13.78
N SER A 96 37.08 2.65 12.53
CA SER A 96 36.32 2.08 11.42
C SER A 96 37.05 0.90 10.75
N PRO A 97 36.34 0.07 9.96
CA PRO A 97 36.98 -0.95 9.12
C PRO A 97 38.02 -0.40 8.14
N ALA A 98 37.84 0.82 7.66
CA ALA A 98 38.82 1.51 6.83
C ALA A 98 40.09 1.87 7.59
N ALA A 99 39.96 2.38 8.82
CA ALA A 99 41.10 2.66 9.69
C ALA A 99 41.85 1.36 10.04
N ALA A 100 41.12 0.28 10.35
CA ALA A 100 41.70 -1.04 10.58
C ALA A 100 42.43 -1.60 9.35
N ALA A 101 41.90 -1.33 8.16
CA ALA A 101 42.50 -1.70 6.87
C ALA A 101 43.61 -0.74 6.40
N LYS A 102 44.02 0.24 7.23
CA LYS A 102 45.09 1.21 6.96
C LYS A 102 44.85 2.12 5.75
N ILE A 103 43.59 2.38 5.44
CA ILE A 103 43.18 3.42 4.49
C ILE A 103 43.49 4.79 5.10
N GLN A 104 44.01 5.72 4.30
CA GLN A 104 44.49 7.02 4.77
C GLN A 104 43.80 8.17 4.03
N VAL A 105 43.73 9.32 4.70
CA VAL A 105 43.32 10.58 4.06
C VAL A 105 44.35 10.95 2.98
N GLY A 106 43.87 11.30 1.79
CA GLY A 106 44.68 11.57 0.61
C GLY A 106 44.82 10.39 -0.36
N ASP A 107 44.36 9.19 0.02
CA ASP A 107 44.31 8.04 -0.90
C ASP A 107 43.31 8.30 -2.03
N GLN A 108 43.69 7.99 -3.26
CA GLN A 108 42.76 7.97 -4.40
C GLN A 108 42.14 6.58 -4.52
N LEU A 109 40.82 6.47 -4.41
CA LEU A 109 40.11 5.22 -4.62
C LEU A 109 39.96 4.94 -6.13
N ILE A 110 40.48 3.78 -6.59
CA ILE A 110 40.50 3.38 -8.01
C ILE A 110 39.38 2.36 -8.31
N SER A 111 39.26 1.32 -7.47
CA SER A 111 38.27 0.25 -7.68
C SER A 111 37.74 -0.31 -6.38
N PHE A 112 36.54 -0.92 -6.47
CA PHE A 112 35.85 -1.61 -5.39
C PHE A 112 35.30 -2.93 -5.93
N GLU A 113 35.59 -4.05 -5.24
CA GLU A 113 35.30 -5.41 -5.72
C GLU A 113 35.87 -5.71 -7.12
N LYS A 114 37.08 -5.20 -7.41
CA LYS A 114 37.79 -5.32 -8.70
C LYS A 114 37.10 -4.59 -9.86
N GLU A 115 36.09 -3.77 -9.59
CA GLU A 115 35.43 -2.93 -10.59
C GLU A 115 35.84 -1.45 -10.44
N PRO A 116 36.22 -0.77 -11.53
CA PRO A 116 36.58 0.65 -11.50
C PRO A 116 35.42 1.52 -11.05
N LEU A 117 35.69 2.53 -10.23
CA LEU A 117 34.69 3.49 -9.76
C LEU A 117 34.78 4.80 -10.55
N LYS A 118 33.63 5.35 -10.94
CA LYS A 118 33.56 6.61 -11.70
C LYS A 118 33.03 7.78 -10.87
N SER A 119 32.38 7.52 -9.75
CA SER A 119 31.81 8.56 -8.89
C SER A 119 31.73 8.14 -7.42
N VAL A 120 31.64 9.14 -6.52
CA VAL A 120 31.39 8.91 -5.09
C VAL A 120 30.03 8.23 -4.87
N SER A 121 29.03 8.52 -5.70
CA SER A 121 27.71 7.90 -5.61
C SER A 121 27.77 6.41 -5.89
N GLU A 122 28.46 6.02 -6.97
CA GLU A 122 28.61 4.61 -7.35
C GLU A 122 29.31 3.79 -6.24
N PHE A 123 30.34 4.36 -5.62
CA PHE A 123 30.98 3.74 -4.46
C PHE A 123 30.00 3.56 -3.30
N ARG A 124 29.24 4.62 -2.97
CA ARG A 124 28.27 4.60 -1.87
C ARG A 124 27.16 3.57 -2.13
N ASP A 125 26.65 3.50 -3.35
CA ASP A 125 25.59 2.57 -3.75
C ASP A 125 26.07 1.12 -3.61
N ARG A 126 27.27 0.82 -4.11
CA ARG A 126 27.89 -0.52 -3.99
C ARG A 126 28.20 -0.90 -2.56
N LEU A 127 28.67 0.04 -1.74
CA LEU A 127 28.95 -0.23 -0.34
C LEU A 127 27.66 -0.55 0.44
N GLN A 128 26.56 0.13 0.09
CA GLN A 128 25.26 -0.03 0.76
C GLN A 128 24.51 -1.31 0.38
N THR A 129 24.90 -2.02 -0.68
CA THR A 129 24.34 -3.34 -1.01
C THR A 129 24.97 -4.50 -0.25
N LEU A 130 26.08 -4.26 0.45
CA LEU A 130 26.85 -5.30 1.14
C LEU A 130 26.47 -5.38 2.62
N GLU A 131 26.66 -6.57 3.21
CA GLU A 131 26.29 -6.86 4.60
C GLU A 131 27.48 -6.68 5.57
N PRO A 132 27.22 -6.42 6.86
CA PRO A 132 28.21 -6.55 7.91
C PRO A 132 28.85 -7.95 7.91
N GLY A 133 30.17 -8.02 8.07
CA GLY A 133 30.98 -9.24 7.97
C GLY A 133 31.42 -9.58 6.55
N HIS A 134 30.92 -8.89 5.53
CA HIS A 134 31.39 -9.06 4.15
C HIS A 134 32.81 -8.50 4.00
N ARG A 135 33.71 -9.30 3.40
CA ARG A 135 35.10 -8.88 3.13
C ARG A 135 35.18 -8.25 1.76
N VAL A 136 35.46 -6.95 1.74
CA VAL A 136 35.59 -6.17 0.52
C VAL A 136 37.03 -5.98 0.08
N GLN A 137 37.25 -5.91 -1.24
CA GLN A 137 38.53 -5.54 -1.85
C GLN A 137 38.45 -4.13 -2.42
N LEU A 138 39.36 -3.25 -1.98
CA LEU A 138 39.52 -1.90 -2.47
C LEU A 138 40.89 -1.78 -3.12
N GLN A 139 40.99 -1.04 -4.21
CA GLN A 139 42.26 -0.63 -4.78
C GLN A 139 42.41 0.87 -4.64
N VAL A 140 43.46 1.31 -3.96
CA VAL A 140 43.76 2.73 -3.76
C VAL A 140 45.10 3.09 -4.38
N SER A 141 45.27 4.35 -4.80
CA SER A 141 46.56 4.92 -5.20
C SER A 141 47.04 5.87 -4.12
N ARG A 142 48.22 5.59 -3.57
CA ARG A 142 48.90 6.41 -2.56
C ARG A 142 50.25 6.81 -3.11
N GLU A 143 50.50 8.12 -3.21
CA GLU A 143 51.76 8.68 -3.76
C GLU A 143 52.13 8.10 -5.15
N GLY A 144 51.13 7.78 -5.96
CA GLY A 144 51.32 7.23 -7.32
C GLY A 144 51.55 5.72 -7.40
N LYS A 145 51.50 5.00 -6.27
CA LYS A 145 51.56 3.53 -6.23
C LYS A 145 50.19 2.93 -5.93
N THR A 146 49.82 1.91 -6.70
CA THR A 146 48.59 1.13 -6.50
C THR A 146 48.75 0.15 -5.35
N ILE A 147 47.79 0.14 -4.43
CA ILE A 147 47.75 -0.70 -3.23
C ILE A 147 46.40 -1.40 -3.18
N ASP A 148 46.41 -2.74 -3.09
CA ASP A 148 45.21 -3.54 -2.85
C ASP A 148 44.99 -3.69 -1.34
N ILE A 149 43.78 -3.37 -0.89
CA ILE A 149 43.38 -3.35 0.51
C ILE A 149 42.17 -4.27 0.69
N GLN A 150 42.23 -5.16 1.67
CA GLN A 150 41.07 -5.94 2.12
C GLN A 150 40.53 -5.35 3.41
N SER A 151 39.21 -5.16 3.49
CA SER A 151 38.54 -4.69 4.70
C SER A 151 37.30 -5.53 4.96
N GLU A 152 37.05 -5.87 6.23
CA GLU A 152 35.83 -6.56 6.63
C GLU A 152 34.82 -5.52 7.11
N LEU A 153 33.71 -5.38 6.38
CA LEU A 153 32.68 -4.40 6.72
C LEU A 153 32.11 -4.71 8.11
N THR A 154 31.91 -3.70 8.94
CA THR A 154 31.19 -3.88 10.21
C THR A 154 29.76 -3.39 10.04
N ALA A 155 28.89 -3.70 11.00
CA ALA A 155 27.65 -2.97 11.10
C ALA A 155 27.99 -1.51 11.43
N THR A 156 27.22 -0.55 10.91
CA THR A 156 27.15 0.75 11.58
C THR A 156 26.86 0.46 13.04
N SER A 157 27.61 1.07 13.97
CA SER A 157 27.56 0.76 15.40
C SER A 157 26.24 1.18 16.06
N ARG A 158 25.07 0.87 15.47
CA ARG A 158 23.73 0.92 16.06
C ARG A 158 22.83 -0.14 15.43
N PRO A 159 22.73 -1.35 16.00
CA PRO A 159 21.50 -2.12 15.86
C PRO A 159 20.36 -1.33 16.49
N MET A 160 19.40 -0.86 15.69
CA MET A 160 18.05 -0.61 16.18
C MET A 160 17.50 -1.98 16.60
N LYS A 161 17.61 -2.30 17.89
CA LYS A 161 16.76 -3.31 18.50
C LYS A 161 15.35 -2.69 18.55
N PRO A 162 14.33 -3.29 17.92
CA PRO A 162 12.95 -2.76 17.92
C PRO A 162 12.34 -2.58 19.33
N ASP A 163 12.95 -3.16 20.36
CA ASP A 163 12.45 -3.17 21.74
C ASP A 163 13.28 -2.33 22.74
N ALA A 164 14.27 -1.53 22.28
CA ALA A 164 15.04 -0.67 23.18
C ALA A 164 14.27 0.65 23.48
N PRO A 165 14.12 1.05 24.76
CA PRO A 165 13.43 2.28 25.09
C PRO A 165 14.16 3.49 24.50
N GLN A 166 13.44 4.34 23.79
CA GLN A 166 14.01 5.50 23.12
C GLN A 166 14.26 6.63 24.12
N PRO A 167 15.36 7.40 23.97
CA PRO A 167 15.57 8.62 24.72
C PRO A 167 14.51 9.64 24.32
N VAL A 168 13.67 10.03 25.27
CA VAL A 168 12.69 11.10 25.07
C VAL A 168 12.89 12.19 26.11
N MET A 169 12.45 13.39 25.78
CA MET A 169 12.37 14.51 26.73
C MET A 169 10.98 15.16 26.76
N GLY A 170 10.01 14.60 26.04
CA GLY A 170 8.61 15.04 26.05
C GLY A 170 8.35 16.38 25.36
N VAL A 171 9.02 16.64 24.23
CA VAL A 171 8.89 17.89 23.47
C VAL A 171 8.53 17.60 22.02
N ARG A 172 7.78 18.52 21.41
CA ARG A 172 7.56 18.57 19.96
C ARG A 172 8.16 19.86 19.43
N VAL A 173 8.91 19.77 18.35
CA VAL A 173 9.62 20.89 17.74
C VAL A 173 9.21 21.05 16.27
N GLN A 174 9.29 22.28 15.78
CA GLN A 174 9.04 22.68 14.40
C GLN A 174 10.12 23.67 13.95
N ASP A 175 10.13 24.04 12.67
CA ASP A 175 11.00 25.11 12.18
C ASP A 175 10.68 26.45 12.87
N SER A 176 11.74 27.23 13.16
CA SER A 176 11.57 28.62 13.63
C SER A 176 11.30 29.56 12.46
N ASP A 177 10.49 30.59 12.71
CA ASP A 177 10.07 31.54 11.67
C ASP A 177 11.25 32.37 11.11
N ASP A 178 12.36 32.45 11.87
CA ASP A 178 13.59 33.16 11.51
C ASP A 178 14.74 32.23 11.08
N SER A 179 14.49 30.92 10.94
CA SER A 179 15.50 29.88 10.61
C SER A 179 16.74 29.86 11.54
N SER A 180 16.66 30.49 12.71
CA SER A 180 17.75 30.56 13.68
C SER A 180 17.87 29.31 14.56
N GLY A 181 16.88 28.41 14.50
CA GLY A 181 16.88 27.13 15.20
C GLY A 181 15.56 26.38 15.07
N VAL A 182 15.25 25.53 16.04
CA VAL A 182 13.96 24.79 16.08
C VAL A 182 13.07 25.31 17.20
N LYS A 183 11.85 25.70 16.85
CA LYS A 183 10.86 26.24 17.79
C LYS A 183 10.14 25.11 18.52
N VAL A 184 10.01 25.22 19.84
CA VAL A 184 9.28 24.28 20.70
C VAL A 184 7.79 24.54 20.54
N GLU A 185 7.10 23.64 19.84
CA GLU A 185 5.66 23.67 19.60
C GLU A 185 4.89 23.17 20.83
N ASN A 186 5.40 22.12 21.48
CA ASN A 186 4.74 21.53 22.64
C ASN A 186 5.77 21.01 23.65
N VAL A 187 5.43 21.12 24.92
CA VAL A 187 6.14 20.49 26.03
C VAL A 187 5.10 19.72 26.86
N ASN A 188 5.23 18.39 26.91
CA ASN A 188 4.33 17.53 27.67
C ASN A 188 4.44 17.85 29.16
N GLU A 189 3.31 18.04 29.84
CA GLU A 189 3.27 18.30 31.28
C GLU A 189 3.85 17.12 32.07
N GLY A 190 4.72 17.40 33.05
CA GLY A 190 5.40 16.37 33.85
C GLY A 190 6.60 15.69 33.19
N SER A 191 6.89 15.97 31.91
CA SER A 191 8.08 15.49 31.20
C SER A 191 9.38 16.04 31.77
N THR A 192 10.52 15.44 31.40
CA THR A 192 11.82 15.95 31.81
C THR A 192 12.13 17.33 31.25
N ALA A 193 11.71 17.66 30.01
CA ALA A 193 11.86 19.01 29.47
C ALA A 193 11.02 20.03 30.23
N ASN A 194 9.81 19.67 30.64
CA ASN A 194 8.95 20.53 31.47
C ASN A 194 9.61 20.83 32.82
N LYS A 195 10.15 19.80 33.49
CA LYS A 195 10.89 19.94 34.76
C LYS A 195 12.18 20.72 34.62
N ALA A 196 12.87 20.59 33.49
CA ALA A 196 14.07 21.36 33.17
C ALA A 196 13.79 22.81 32.74
N GLY A 197 12.51 23.21 32.70
CA GLY A 197 12.10 24.59 32.48
C GLY A 197 12.02 25.01 31.01
N LEU A 198 11.99 24.06 30.07
CA LEU A 198 11.69 24.33 28.66
C LEU A 198 10.22 24.73 28.50
N LYS A 199 9.93 25.72 27.66
CA LYS A 199 8.58 26.27 27.47
C LYS A 199 8.19 26.28 25.99
N VAL A 200 6.89 26.23 25.74
CA VAL A 200 6.34 26.46 24.40
C VAL A 200 6.74 27.85 23.91
N GLY A 201 7.21 27.93 22.66
CA GLY A 201 7.71 29.16 22.03
C GLY A 201 9.22 29.39 22.16
N ASP A 202 9.93 28.56 22.92
CA ASP A 202 11.39 28.55 22.97
C ASP A 202 12.01 28.16 21.61
N ILE A 203 13.12 28.78 21.20
CA ILE A 203 13.87 28.38 20.01
C ILE A 203 15.18 27.70 20.43
N ILE A 204 15.32 26.41 20.16
CA ILE A 204 16.53 25.64 20.45
C ILE A 204 17.54 25.90 19.32
N THR A 205 18.67 26.49 19.66
CA THR A 205 19.74 26.85 18.72
C THR A 205 20.90 25.85 18.76
N LYS A 206 21.14 25.20 19.91
CA LYS A 206 22.14 24.12 20.04
C LYS A 206 21.70 22.98 20.95
N PHE A 207 22.25 21.81 20.69
CA PHE A 207 22.09 20.57 21.46
C PHE A 207 23.48 19.98 21.74
N ASP A 208 23.89 19.94 23.01
CA ASP A 208 25.25 19.58 23.46
C ASP A 208 26.35 20.29 22.65
N GLY A 209 26.18 21.60 22.43
CA GLY A 209 27.11 22.42 21.66
C GLY A 209 27.00 22.30 20.13
N SER A 210 26.22 21.34 19.61
CA SER A 210 25.96 21.18 18.18
C SER A 210 24.83 22.09 17.72
N ALA A 211 25.05 22.89 16.68
CA ALA A 211 24.03 23.78 16.14
C ALA A 211 22.84 22.99 15.56
N VAL A 212 21.62 23.36 15.96
CA VAL A 212 20.37 22.74 15.52
C VAL A 212 19.64 23.73 14.63
N THR A 213 19.59 23.45 13.33
CA THR A 213 19.07 24.38 12.32
C THR A 213 17.74 23.94 11.72
N TYR A 214 17.31 22.70 11.94
CA TYR A 214 16.01 22.17 11.48
C TYR A 214 15.59 20.95 12.33
N PRO A 215 14.28 20.62 12.42
CA PRO A 215 13.72 19.60 13.33
C PRO A 215 14.31 18.20 13.18
N GLN A 216 14.66 17.78 11.97
CA GLN A 216 15.26 16.47 11.75
C GLN A 216 16.61 16.34 12.47
N LYS A 217 17.46 17.38 12.41
CA LYS A 217 18.76 17.39 13.10
C LYS A 217 18.61 17.32 14.63
N PHE A 218 17.58 17.97 15.18
CA PHE A 218 17.26 17.85 16.61
C PHE A 218 16.92 16.41 16.99
N THR A 219 16.08 15.76 16.17
CA THR A 219 15.65 14.38 16.38
C THR A 219 16.82 13.40 16.26
N ASP A 220 17.71 13.61 15.28
CA ASP A 220 18.90 12.79 15.09
C ASP A 220 19.85 12.89 16.29
N LEU A 221 20.14 14.12 16.75
CA LEU A 221 21.01 14.37 17.91
C LEU A 221 20.41 13.83 19.22
N LEU A 222 19.09 13.87 19.38
CA LEU A 222 18.41 13.26 20.52
C LEU A 222 18.49 11.73 20.46
N GLY A 223 18.33 11.14 19.27
CA GLY A 223 18.46 9.70 19.03
C GLY A 223 19.89 9.16 19.21
N GLU A 224 20.90 10.03 19.26
CA GLU A 224 22.28 9.66 19.59
C GLU A 224 22.54 9.44 21.08
N LYS A 225 21.60 9.83 21.95
CA LYS A 225 21.76 9.80 23.41
C LYS A 225 21.10 8.56 24.03
N LYS A 226 21.40 8.32 25.31
CA LYS A 226 20.75 7.26 26.09
C LYS A 226 19.60 7.83 26.93
N PRO A 227 18.56 7.04 27.25
CA PRO A 227 17.47 7.46 28.13
C PRO A 227 17.86 7.89 29.55
N THR A 228 19.13 7.78 29.93
CA THR A 228 19.68 8.20 31.22
C THR A 228 20.61 9.42 31.11
N ASP A 229 20.90 9.87 29.88
CA ASP A 229 21.83 10.98 29.65
C ASP A 229 21.17 12.31 30.05
N THR A 230 21.99 13.32 30.34
CA THR A 230 21.53 14.70 30.50
C THR A 230 22.13 15.53 29.39
N VAL A 231 21.27 16.15 28.59
CA VAL A 231 21.67 16.98 27.44
C VAL A 231 21.58 18.45 27.79
N THR A 232 22.43 19.28 27.18
CA THR A 232 22.41 20.74 27.33
C THR A 232 21.83 21.37 26.08
N LEU A 233 20.70 22.07 26.23
CA LEU A 233 20.07 22.85 25.16
C LEU A 233 20.43 24.32 25.31
N GLU A 234 20.93 24.96 24.25
CA GLU A 234 20.92 26.42 24.14
C GLU A 234 19.59 26.85 23.54
N VAL A 235 18.86 27.69 24.27
CA VAL A 235 17.50 28.10 23.96
C VAL A 235 17.41 29.61 23.95
N LYS A 236 16.93 30.18 22.85
CA LYS A 236 16.53 31.58 22.73
C LYS A 236 15.08 31.72 23.19
N ARG A 237 14.88 32.45 24.28
CA ARG A 237 13.56 32.81 24.84
C ARG A 237 13.44 34.32 24.83
N ALA A 238 12.60 34.85 23.94
CA ALA A 238 12.61 36.27 23.56
C ALA A 238 14.05 36.68 23.13
N ASP A 239 14.63 37.72 23.74
CA ASP A 239 15.99 38.21 23.40
C ASP A 239 17.11 37.62 24.27
N LYS A 240 16.83 36.62 25.10
CA LYS A 240 17.83 36.01 26.01
C LYS A 240 18.17 34.59 25.56
N VAL A 241 19.46 34.25 25.61
CA VAL A 241 19.97 32.89 25.40
C VAL A 241 20.14 32.21 26.77
N LEU A 242 19.51 31.05 26.93
CA LEU A 242 19.52 30.24 28.14
C LEU A 242 20.13 28.87 27.84
N ALA A 243 20.94 28.34 28.74
CA ALA A 243 21.42 26.95 28.68
C ALA A 243 20.60 26.09 29.65
N LEU A 244 19.82 25.14 29.14
CA LEU A 244 18.99 24.23 29.93
C LEU A 244 19.60 22.83 29.94
N LYS A 245 19.83 22.27 31.12
CA LYS A 245 20.24 20.87 31.27
C LYS A 245 19.00 20.00 31.45
N VAL A 246 18.73 19.14 30.48
CA VAL A 246 17.53 18.30 30.43
C VAL A 246 17.93 16.83 30.57
N PRO A 247 17.55 16.16 31.68
CA PRO A 247 17.71 14.72 31.76
C PRO A 247 16.78 14.06 30.74
N LEU A 248 17.25 13.02 30.06
CA LEU A 248 16.43 12.21 29.17
C LEU A 248 15.68 11.15 29.99
N GLU A 249 14.63 10.61 29.41
CA GLU A 249 13.89 9.49 30.00
C GLU A 249 13.55 8.44 28.94
N SER A 250 13.11 7.28 29.41
CA SER A 250 12.75 6.13 28.57
C SER A 250 11.31 6.27 28.06
N SER A 251 11.11 6.07 26.75
CA SER A 251 9.78 6.11 26.10
C SER A 251 8.73 5.17 26.71
N THR A 252 9.14 4.16 27.49
CA THR A 252 8.22 3.22 28.17
C THR A 252 7.63 3.75 29.49
N ASN A 253 8.09 4.89 29.99
CA ASN A 253 7.65 5.42 31.29
C ASN A 253 6.36 6.25 31.26
N GLN A 254 5.70 6.40 30.09
CA GLN A 254 4.28 6.75 30.07
C GLN A 254 3.42 5.49 30.32
N ARG A 255 3.46 4.99 31.55
CA ARG A 255 2.55 3.96 32.04
C ARG A 255 1.18 4.58 32.33
N GLY A 256 0.22 4.30 31.46
CA GLY A 256 -1.19 4.58 31.71
C GLY A 256 -2.11 4.13 30.58
N GLY A 257 -2.21 2.82 30.29
CA GLY A 257 -3.26 2.32 29.42
C GLY A 257 -3.06 0.91 28.84
N GLY A 258 -3.49 -0.11 29.59
CA GLY A 258 -3.92 -1.46 29.18
C GLY A 258 -3.42 -2.07 27.86
N GLY A 259 -2.53 -3.06 27.97
CA GLY A 259 -2.03 -3.86 26.85
C GLY A 259 -3.11 -4.58 26.05
N ARG A 260 -3.03 -4.43 24.73
CA ARG A 260 -3.64 -5.34 23.74
C ARG A 260 -2.54 -6.20 23.16
N GLY A 261 -2.77 -7.51 23.16
CA GLY A 261 -1.79 -8.52 22.75
C GLY A 261 -1.17 -8.28 21.38
N ASN A 262 0.08 -8.71 21.28
CA ASN A 262 0.94 -8.71 20.11
C ASN A 262 0.18 -9.22 18.86
N ARG A 263 -0.26 -8.30 18.00
CA ARG A 263 -0.73 -8.64 16.65
C ARG A 263 0.51 -8.66 15.77
N GLY A 264 0.78 -9.82 15.16
CA GLY A 264 1.92 -10.04 14.27
C GLY A 264 2.07 -8.97 13.18
N GLY A 265 3.27 -8.94 12.60
CA GLY A 265 3.67 -7.97 11.57
C GLY A 265 2.75 -8.01 10.33
N TRP A 266 2.89 -7.04 9.42
CA TRP A 266 2.12 -7.03 8.16
C TRP A 266 2.27 -8.34 7.37
N ASP A 267 3.46 -8.94 7.40
CA ASP A 267 3.75 -10.24 6.76
C ASP A 267 2.90 -11.40 7.29
N ASP A 268 2.60 -11.44 8.60
CA ASP A 268 1.77 -12.49 9.20
C ASP A 268 0.29 -12.41 8.77
N ARG A 269 -0.16 -11.23 8.30
CA ARG A 269 -1.55 -11.02 7.89
C ARG A 269 -1.86 -11.60 6.51
N ILE A 270 -0.84 -11.89 5.70
CA ILE A 270 -0.98 -12.15 4.26
C ILE A 270 -0.59 -13.58 3.88
N ALA A 271 0.00 -14.35 4.80
CA ALA A 271 0.42 -15.74 4.58
C ALA A 271 -0.71 -16.74 4.20
N ARG A 272 -1.96 -16.31 4.03
CA ARG A 272 -3.14 -17.15 3.74
C ARG A 272 -4.15 -16.48 2.80
N THR A 273 -3.70 -15.90 1.68
CA THR A 273 -4.61 -15.38 0.66
C THR A 273 -5.27 -16.51 -0.13
N TRP A 274 -6.49 -16.27 -0.62
CA TRP A 274 -7.24 -17.24 -1.42
C TRP A 274 -6.69 -17.33 -2.84
N GLN A 275 -6.35 -18.55 -3.27
CA GLN A 275 -5.73 -18.81 -4.58
C GLN A 275 -6.59 -19.68 -5.50
N ASN A 276 -7.70 -20.24 -5.00
CA ASN A 276 -8.55 -21.12 -5.82
C ASN A 276 -9.38 -20.31 -6.83
N PRO A 277 -9.62 -20.83 -8.04
CA PRO A 277 -10.31 -20.09 -9.09
C PRO A 277 -11.81 -19.90 -8.84
N VAL A 278 -12.36 -20.61 -7.85
CA VAL A 278 -13.77 -20.57 -7.50
C VAL A 278 -13.89 -20.43 -6.00
N PHE A 279 -14.73 -19.50 -5.55
CA PHE A 279 -15.15 -19.38 -4.15
C PHE A 279 -16.65 -19.68 -4.06
N ARG A 280 -17.02 -20.69 -3.28
CA ARG A 280 -18.40 -21.12 -3.04
C ARG A 280 -18.93 -20.49 -1.76
N LEU A 281 -19.95 -19.64 -1.87
CA LEU A 281 -20.51 -18.88 -0.75
C LEU A 281 -21.94 -19.31 -0.43
N ALA A 282 -22.22 -19.63 0.83
CA ALA A 282 -23.58 -19.82 1.32
C ALA A 282 -24.13 -18.48 1.81
N ILE A 283 -25.26 -18.00 1.28
CA ILE A 283 -25.92 -16.78 1.75
C ILE A 283 -27.12 -17.15 2.61
N VAL A 284 -27.13 -16.67 3.86
CA VAL A 284 -28.14 -17.03 4.87
C VAL A 284 -28.74 -15.75 5.45
N GLY A 285 -30.01 -15.50 5.16
CA GLY A 285 -30.79 -14.44 5.81
C GLY A 285 -31.21 -14.83 7.22
N VAL A 286 -31.24 -13.87 8.14
CA VAL A 286 -31.64 -14.05 9.54
C VAL A 286 -32.69 -13.01 9.93
N GLU A 287 -33.83 -13.47 10.44
CA GLU A 287 -34.94 -12.64 10.90
C GLU A 287 -35.33 -12.95 12.35
N TYR A 288 -36.09 -12.03 12.95
CA TYR A 288 -36.40 -12.00 14.38
C TYR A 288 -37.90 -11.84 14.62
N PRO A 289 -38.43 -12.20 15.80
CA PRO A 289 -39.86 -12.08 16.08
C PRO A 289 -40.35 -10.63 16.04
N ASP A 290 -39.47 -9.68 16.36
CA ASP A 290 -39.71 -8.24 16.35
C ASP A 290 -39.31 -7.55 15.03
N LEU A 291 -38.58 -8.24 14.15
CA LEU A 291 -38.09 -7.66 12.91
C LEU A 291 -37.94 -8.71 11.80
N LYS A 292 -38.85 -8.64 10.84
CA LYS A 292 -38.85 -9.45 9.61
C LYS A 292 -37.99 -8.83 8.52
N HIS A 293 -37.55 -9.67 7.59
CA HIS A 293 -36.89 -9.20 6.38
C HIS A 293 -37.84 -8.37 5.52
N ASN A 294 -37.27 -7.54 4.66
CA ASN A 294 -38.02 -6.68 3.78
C ASN A 294 -38.64 -7.48 2.63
N GLU A 295 -39.95 -7.58 2.60
CA GLU A 295 -40.70 -8.34 1.58
C GLU A 295 -40.44 -7.88 0.14
N LYS A 296 -39.97 -6.63 -0.06
CA LYS A 296 -39.58 -6.13 -1.39
C LYS A 296 -38.30 -6.76 -1.91
N ILE A 297 -37.42 -7.24 -1.04
CA ILE A 297 -36.11 -7.79 -1.39
C ILE A 297 -36.22 -9.32 -1.36
N ARG A 298 -36.46 -9.93 -2.52
CA ARG A 298 -36.64 -11.38 -2.63
C ARG A 298 -35.29 -12.09 -2.63
N LEU A 299 -35.31 -13.39 -2.37
CA LEU A 299 -34.09 -14.22 -2.41
C LEU A 299 -33.39 -14.19 -3.78
N GLU A 300 -34.17 -14.10 -4.86
CA GLU A 300 -33.60 -13.95 -6.21
C GLU A 300 -32.88 -12.60 -6.37
N ASP A 301 -33.31 -11.52 -5.71
CA ASP A 301 -32.62 -10.23 -5.76
C ASP A 301 -31.23 -10.32 -5.10
N TRP A 302 -31.11 -11.08 -4.00
CA TRP A 302 -29.81 -11.42 -3.38
C TRP A 302 -28.95 -12.31 -4.25
N LYS A 303 -29.56 -13.30 -4.92
CA LYS A 303 -28.84 -14.18 -5.84
C LYS A 303 -28.32 -13.40 -7.05
N GLN A 304 -29.12 -12.48 -7.58
CA GLN A 304 -28.71 -11.62 -8.70
C GLN A 304 -27.61 -10.65 -8.26
N SER A 305 -27.71 -10.04 -7.08
CA SER A 305 -26.69 -9.10 -6.58
C SER A 305 -25.33 -9.76 -6.34
N PHE A 306 -25.31 -11.06 -5.99
CA PHE A 306 -24.07 -11.76 -5.66
C PHE A 306 -23.49 -12.61 -6.79
N PHE A 307 -24.33 -13.40 -7.49
CA PHE A 307 -23.86 -14.50 -8.33
C PHE A 307 -24.15 -14.32 -9.83
N SER A 308 -24.92 -13.31 -10.22
CA SER A 308 -25.22 -13.10 -11.63
C SER A 308 -24.00 -12.59 -12.42
N ILE A 309 -24.03 -12.73 -13.75
CA ILE A 309 -22.98 -12.23 -14.63
C ILE A 309 -23.63 -11.36 -15.70
N GLY A 310 -23.30 -10.07 -15.73
CA GLY A 310 -23.74 -9.11 -16.74
C GLY A 310 -25.21 -8.72 -16.68
N THR A 311 -25.99 -9.17 -15.70
CA THR A 311 -27.44 -8.90 -15.60
C THR A 311 -27.82 -7.96 -14.46
N TYR A 312 -26.97 -7.75 -13.45
CA TYR A 312 -27.26 -6.88 -12.31
C TYR A 312 -26.72 -5.44 -12.50
N ASN A 313 -27.14 -4.77 -13.58
CA ASN A 313 -26.55 -3.49 -14.02
C ASN A 313 -27.57 -2.35 -14.28
N THR A 314 -28.82 -2.51 -13.87
CA THR A 314 -29.88 -1.52 -14.00
C THR A 314 -30.28 -0.93 -12.65
N THR A 315 -31.20 -1.59 -11.94
CA THR A 315 -31.66 -1.20 -10.60
C THR A 315 -31.84 -2.41 -9.71
N ASN A 316 -31.65 -2.24 -8.40
CA ASN A 316 -31.95 -3.28 -7.41
C ASN A 316 -33.43 -3.26 -6.98
N ALA A 317 -33.80 -4.17 -6.07
CA ALA A 317 -35.16 -4.34 -5.56
C ALA A 317 -35.76 -3.09 -4.91
N THR A 318 -34.93 -2.19 -4.40
CA THR A 318 -35.33 -0.91 -3.76
C THR A 318 -35.11 0.30 -4.66
N GLY A 319 -34.81 0.10 -5.95
CA GLY A 319 -34.74 1.15 -6.97
C GLY A 319 -33.42 1.90 -7.07
N GLN A 320 -32.37 1.49 -6.35
CA GLN A 320 -31.03 2.07 -6.53
C GLN A 320 -30.41 1.59 -7.82
N LYS A 321 -29.69 2.47 -8.51
CA LYS A 321 -28.89 2.12 -9.70
C LYS A 321 -27.82 1.10 -9.31
N THR A 322 -27.68 0.05 -10.12
CA THR A 322 -26.66 -0.99 -9.94
C THR A 322 -25.63 -0.95 -11.06
N HIS A 323 -24.49 -1.61 -10.84
CA HIS A 323 -23.30 -1.45 -11.69
C HIS A 323 -22.62 -2.78 -12.02
N GLY A 324 -23.29 -3.90 -11.77
CA GLY A 324 -22.74 -5.25 -11.78
C GLY A 324 -22.99 -5.94 -10.43
N SER A 325 -22.91 -7.26 -10.44
CA SER A 325 -22.98 -8.08 -9.23
C SER A 325 -21.62 -8.16 -8.52
N VAL A 326 -21.57 -8.80 -7.35
CA VAL A 326 -20.30 -9.17 -6.70
C VAL A 326 -19.47 -10.10 -7.60
N CYS A 327 -20.10 -11.06 -8.30
CA CYS A 327 -19.42 -11.93 -9.25
C CYS A 327 -18.84 -11.14 -10.44
N ASP A 328 -19.59 -10.17 -11.01
CA ASP A 328 -19.07 -9.29 -12.07
C ASP A 328 -17.84 -8.52 -11.58
N TYR A 329 -17.91 -7.96 -10.37
CA TYR A 329 -16.78 -7.24 -9.77
C TYR A 329 -15.54 -8.11 -9.66
N TYR A 330 -15.67 -9.31 -9.09
CA TYR A 330 -14.52 -10.20 -8.90
C TYR A 330 -14.00 -10.80 -10.20
N LEU A 331 -14.86 -11.03 -11.20
CA LEU A 331 -14.42 -11.41 -12.55
C LEU A 331 -13.59 -10.30 -13.20
N GLU A 332 -14.01 -9.03 -13.06
CA GLU A 332 -13.26 -7.88 -13.56
C GLU A 332 -11.94 -7.69 -12.78
N GLN A 333 -11.95 -7.73 -11.45
CA GLN A 333 -10.75 -7.55 -10.62
C GLN A 333 -9.66 -8.59 -10.89
N SER A 334 -10.09 -9.83 -11.10
CA SER A 334 -9.22 -10.99 -11.19
C SER A 334 -8.88 -11.38 -12.62
N PHE A 335 -9.37 -10.63 -13.62
CA PHE A 335 -9.23 -10.96 -15.04
C PHE A 335 -9.76 -12.37 -15.35
N GLY A 336 -10.89 -12.71 -14.73
CA GLY A 336 -11.53 -14.02 -14.85
C GLY A 336 -10.88 -15.14 -14.02
N LYS A 337 -9.83 -14.86 -13.24
CA LYS A 337 -9.16 -15.89 -12.39
C LYS A 337 -10.00 -16.32 -11.19
N LEU A 338 -10.91 -15.48 -10.69
CA LEU A 338 -11.80 -15.81 -9.59
C LEU A 338 -13.27 -15.69 -10.00
N LYS A 339 -14.01 -16.77 -9.83
CA LYS A 339 -15.47 -16.80 -9.92
C LYS A 339 -16.11 -16.98 -8.54
N VAL A 340 -17.03 -16.08 -8.20
CA VAL A 340 -17.86 -16.22 -6.99
C VAL A 340 -19.16 -16.92 -7.37
N GLN A 341 -19.50 -18.01 -6.69
CA GLN A 341 -20.74 -18.75 -6.93
C GLN A 341 -21.31 -19.29 -5.61
N GLY A 342 -22.57 -19.72 -5.61
CA GLY A 342 -23.15 -20.22 -4.37
C GLY A 342 -24.65 -20.41 -4.39
N LYS A 343 -25.23 -20.47 -3.19
CA LYS A 343 -26.68 -20.66 -2.95
C LYS A 343 -27.14 -19.60 -1.96
N VAL A 344 -28.33 -19.05 -2.22
CA VAL A 344 -29.09 -18.27 -1.25
C VAL A 344 -30.11 -19.21 -0.60
N PHE A 345 -30.06 -19.32 0.72
CA PHE A 345 -31.00 -20.11 1.51
C PHE A 345 -32.18 -19.26 1.98
N ASP A 346 -33.31 -19.90 2.25
CA ASP A 346 -34.45 -19.23 2.87
C ASP A 346 -34.06 -18.64 4.23
N TRP A 347 -34.71 -17.53 4.60
CA TRP A 347 -34.48 -16.84 5.87
C TRP A 347 -34.62 -17.77 7.07
N VAL A 348 -33.73 -17.60 8.04
CA VAL A 348 -33.73 -18.34 9.31
C VAL A 348 -34.37 -17.46 10.39
N GLN A 349 -35.47 -17.94 10.96
CA GLN A 349 -36.14 -17.28 12.08
C GLN A 349 -35.48 -17.65 13.41
N LEU A 350 -34.92 -16.66 14.09
CA LEU A 350 -34.43 -16.78 15.46
C LEU A 350 -35.55 -16.57 16.50
N PRO A 351 -35.46 -17.18 17.69
CA PRO A 351 -36.52 -17.14 18.70
C PRO A 351 -36.51 -15.88 19.57
N LYS A 352 -35.37 -15.22 19.75
CA LYS A 352 -35.23 -13.99 20.54
C LYS A 352 -35.35 -12.75 19.67
N LYS A 353 -35.70 -11.62 20.30
CA LYS A 353 -35.72 -10.31 19.63
C LYS A 353 -34.34 -9.90 19.17
N ARG A 354 -34.26 -9.07 18.12
CA ARG A 354 -32.98 -8.68 17.49
C ARG A 354 -31.99 -8.11 18.50
N LEU A 355 -32.40 -7.14 19.31
CA LEU A 355 -31.48 -6.47 20.24
C LEU A 355 -31.01 -7.35 21.40
N GLU A 356 -31.69 -8.46 21.69
CA GLU A 356 -31.28 -9.41 22.74
C GLU A 356 -29.98 -10.14 22.38
N TYR A 357 -29.67 -10.30 21.09
CA TYR A 357 -28.37 -10.84 20.65
C TYR A 357 -27.24 -9.78 20.65
N GLY A 358 -27.58 -8.49 20.68
CA GLY A 358 -26.63 -7.38 20.58
C GLY A 358 -26.00 -6.95 21.91
N GLY A 359 -26.55 -7.37 23.04
CA GLY A 359 -26.25 -6.82 24.37
C GLY A 359 -25.02 -7.40 25.09
N SER A 360 -24.33 -8.41 24.56
CA SER A 360 -23.20 -9.06 25.25
C SER A 360 -21.88 -8.80 24.55
N THR A 361 -20.97 -8.09 25.24
CA THR A 361 -19.59 -7.77 24.81
C THR A 361 -18.60 -8.90 25.04
N THR A 362 -19.04 -10.08 25.48
CA THR A 362 -18.18 -11.25 25.61
C THR A 362 -18.01 -11.95 24.26
N VAL A 363 -16.82 -12.49 24.00
CA VAL A 363 -16.43 -13.15 22.74
C VAL A 363 -17.37 -14.31 22.35
N ASN A 364 -18.15 -14.84 23.30
CA ASN A 364 -19.06 -15.97 23.07
C ASN A 364 -20.39 -15.56 22.39
N SER A 365 -20.89 -14.34 22.57
CA SER A 365 -22.24 -13.96 22.09
C SER A 365 -22.41 -14.01 20.56
N LYS A 366 -21.39 -13.58 19.81
CA LYS A 366 -21.41 -13.65 18.34
C LYS A 366 -21.36 -15.07 17.83
N THR A 367 -20.47 -15.87 18.43
CA THR A 367 -20.29 -17.27 18.04
C THR A 367 -21.55 -18.06 18.32
N ASP A 368 -22.20 -17.81 19.47
CA ASP A 368 -23.45 -18.48 19.84
C ASP A 368 -24.60 -18.07 18.90
N TYR A 369 -24.71 -16.79 18.54
CA TYR A 369 -25.66 -16.34 17.51
C TYR A 369 -25.45 -17.07 16.18
N LEU A 370 -24.21 -17.11 15.68
CA LEU A 370 -23.91 -17.76 14.39
C LEU A 370 -24.13 -19.28 14.44
N LYS A 371 -23.83 -19.92 15.56
CA LYS A 371 -24.13 -21.34 15.80
C LYS A 371 -25.63 -21.57 15.77
N GLU A 372 -26.44 -20.77 16.48
CA GLU A 372 -27.90 -20.93 16.51
C GLU A 372 -28.52 -20.75 15.11
N VAL A 373 -28.04 -19.78 14.33
CA VAL A 373 -28.45 -19.61 12.93
C VAL A 373 -28.09 -20.85 12.10
N THR A 374 -26.86 -21.36 12.27
CA THR A 374 -26.36 -22.52 11.52
C THR A 374 -27.09 -23.81 11.90
N ASP A 375 -27.38 -24.03 13.19
CA ASP A 375 -28.14 -25.18 13.69
C ASP A 375 -29.55 -25.22 13.09
N LYS A 376 -30.23 -24.08 13.05
CA LYS A 376 -31.56 -23.98 12.43
C LYS A 376 -31.53 -24.19 10.92
N LEU A 377 -30.51 -23.66 10.24
CA LEU A 377 -30.32 -23.89 8.81
C LEU A 377 -30.13 -25.39 8.54
N ILE A 378 -29.24 -26.04 9.27
CA ILE A 378 -28.93 -27.46 9.12
C ILE A 378 -30.12 -28.35 9.51
N ALA A 379 -30.87 -27.99 10.55
CA ALA A 379 -32.09 -28.71 10.92
C ALA A 379 -33.14 -28.69 9.79
N ARG A 380 -33.19 -27.62 9.00
CA ARG A 380 -34.12 -27.48 7.86
C ARG A 380 -33.58 -28.13 6.58
N GLU A 381 -32.32 -27.88 6.24
CA GLU A 381 -31.74 -28.24 4.93
C GLU A 381 -30.98 -29.59 4.95
N GLY A 382 -30.70 -30.12 6.15
CA GLY A 382 -29.89 -31.32 6.38
C GLY A 382 -28.44 -30.99 6.78
N LYS A 383 -27.78 -31.96 7.44
CA LYS A 383 -26.40 -31.84 7.97
C LYS A 383 -25.35 -31.50 6.92
N ASP A 384 -25.59 -31.92 5.69
CA ASP A 384 -24.69 -31.71 4.57
C ASP A 384 -24.89 -30.36 3.85
N ALA A 385 -25.85 -29.54 4.28
CA ALA A 385 -26.27 -28.33 3.54
C ALA A 385 -25.12 -27.35 3.29
N LEU A 386 -24.10 -27.33 4.14
CA LEU A 386 -22.97 -26.42 4.03
C LEU A 386 -21.69 -27.07 3.46
N LYS A 387 -21.66 -28.39 3.23
CA LYS A 387 -20.41 -29.13 2.99
C LYS A 387 -19.58 -28.64 1.81
N ASP A 388 -20.26 -28.16 0.75
CA ASP A 388 -19.66 -27.73 -0.50
C ASP A 388 -19.31 -26.23 -0.54
N PHE A 389 -19.45 -25.51 0.58
CA PHE A 389 -19.16 -24.08 0.66
C PHE A 389 -17.82 -23.80 1.35
N ASP A 390 -17.15 -22.76 0.84
CA ASP A 390 -15.86 -22.26 1.33
C ASP A 390 -16.06 -21.22 2.46
N GLY A 391 -17.21 -20.55 2.49
CA GLY A 391 -17.58 -19.62 3.55
C GLY A 391 -19.06 -19.27 3.57
N ILE A 392 -19.45 -18.47 4.56
CA ILE A 392 -20.86 -18.11 4.82
C ILE A 392 -21.02 -16.60 4.87
N PHE A 393 -22.04 -16.10 4.19
CA PHE A 393 -22.49 -14.73 4.25
C PHE A 393 -23.82 -14.66 5.00
N PHE A 394 -23.80 -14.00 6.16
CA PHE A 394 -25.00 -13.76 6.95
C PHE A 394 -25.59 -12.39 6.65
N ILE A 395 -26.90 -12.34 6.42
CA ILE A 395 -27.65 -11.09 6.27
C ILE A 395 -28.63 -11.03 7.42
N TYR A 396 -28.58 -9.99 8.26
CA TYR A 396 -29.62 -9.80 9.27
C TYR A 396 -30.68 -8.81 8.79
N ALA A 397 -31.94 -9.11 9.10
CA ALA A 397 -33.11 -8.33 8.70
C ALA A 397 -33.06 -6.89 9.21
N GLY A 398 -33.51 -5.96 8.36
CA GLY A 398 -33.62 -4.53 8.64
C GLY A 398 -32.32 -3.74 8.49
N ASP A 399 -32.35 -2.50 8.97
CA ASP A 399 -31.26 -1.54 8.82
C ASP A 399 -30.20 -1.65 9.93
N ARG A 400 -29.18 -0.79 9.85
CA ARG A 400 -28.02 -0.84 10.72
C ARG A 400 -28.41 -0.50 12.17
N ALA A 401 -28.20 -1.44 13.09
CA ALA A 401 -28.47 -1.18 14.51
C ALA A 401 -27.47 -0.19 15.10
N THR A 402 -27.95 0.73 15.93
CA THR A 402 -27.14 1.72 16.66
C THR A 402 -26.31 1.02 17.74
N THR A 403 -25.13 0.53 17.35
CA THR A 403 -24.23 -0.24 18.22
C THR A 403 -22.80 0.23 18.06
N ASN A 404 -21.96 -0.10 19.05
CA ASN A 404 -20.54 0.21 19.01
C ASN A 404 -19.82 -0.55 17.89
N ARG A 405 -18.78 0.05 17.33
CA ARG A 405 -17.91 -0.59 16.33
C ARG A 405 -17.34 -1.89 16.88
N GLY A 406 -17.46 -2.96 16.10
CA GLY A 406 -17.03 -4.31 16.51
C GLY A 406 -18.10 -5.13 17.26
N SER A 407 -19.33 -4.65 17.37
CA SER A 407 -20.49 -5.45 17.81
C SER A 407 -20.89 -6.52 16.78
N LEU A 408 -21.92 -7.33 17.09
CA LEU A 408 -22.49 -8.30 16.14
C LEU A 408 -23.08 -7.60 14.90
N TYR A 409 -23.84 -6.52 15.12
CA TYR A 409 -24.58 -5.78 14.09
C TYR A 409 -23.77 -4.67 13.42
N TRP A 410 -22.46 -4.63 13.64
CA TRP A 410 -21.56 -3.85 12.82
C TRP A 410 -21.08 -4.74 11.67
N PRO A 411 -21.20 -4.36 10.38
CA PRO A 411 -20.70 -5.17 9.28
C PRO A 411 -19.23 -5.59 9.48
N HIS A 412 -18.96 -6.88 9.43
CA HIS A 412 -17.62 -7.41 9.67
C HIS A 412 -17.43 -8.79 9.09
N ARG A 413 -16.18 -9.10 8.77
CA ARG A 413 -15.63 -10.44 8.58
C ARG A 413 -15.01 -10.99 9.87
N ALA A 414 -15.21 -12.27 10.14
CA ALA A 414 -14.43 -13.02 11.12
C ALA A 414 -14.43 -14.52 10.80
N ASN A 415 -14.00 -15.35 11.75
CA ASN A 415 -14.12 -16.79 11.69
C ASN A 415 -14.93 -17.27 12.89
N PHE A 416 -15.74 -18.29 12.71
CA PHE A 416 -16.35 -19.02 13.81
C PHE A 416 -16.09 -20.52 13.65
N THR A 417 -16.14 -21.26 14.76
CA THR A 417 -15.97 -22.71 14.73
C THR A 417 -17.32 -23.38 14.91
N TYR A 418 -17.68 -24.25 13.97
CA TYR A 418 -18.91 -25.03 13.96
C TYR A 418 -18.55 -26.48 13.64
N GLU A 419 -18.98 -27.41 14.51
CA GLU A 419 -18.67 -28.84 14.41
C GLU A 419 -17.18 -29.15 14.12
N GLY A 420 -16.27 -28.43 14.79
CA GLY A 420 -14.82 -28.61 14.64
C GLY A 420 -14.21 -28.01 13.36
N LYS A 421 -15.03 -27.56 12.40
CA LYS A 421 -14.57 -26.82 11.22
C LYS A 421 -14.55 -25.32 11.52
N ARG A 422 -13.46 -24.65 11.13
CA ARG A 422 -13.33 -23.20 11.16
C ARG A 422 -13.90 -22.62 9.87
N TRP A 423 -14.94 -21.80 9.99
CA TRP A 423 -15.66 -21.19 8.89
C TRP A 423 -15.33 -19.70 8.77
N PRO A 424 -14.82 -19.23 7.62
CA PRO A 424 -14.79 -17.80 7.35
C PRO A 424 -16.21 -17.32 7.09
N TYR A 425 -16.57 -16.19 7.69
CA TYR A 425 -17.85 -15.55 7.45
C TYR A 425 -17.71 -14.04 7.38
N PHE A 426 -18.70 -13.41 6.77
CA PHE A 426 -18.99 -12.01 7.00
C PHE A 426 -20.49 -11.82 7.21
N ILE A 427 -20.84 -10.73 7.89
CA ILE A 427 -22.23 -10.40 8.23
C ILE A 427 -22.50 -8.95 7.88
N ILE A 428 -23.65 -8.67 7.23
CA ILE A 428 -24.10 -7.31 6.92
C ILE A 428 -25.60 -7.14 7.19
N ASN A 429 -26.03 -5.89 7.33
CA ASN A 429 -27.44 -5.50 7.33
C ASN A 429 -28.10 -5.69 5.96
N GLU A 430 -29.35 -6.14 5.96
CA GLU A 430 -30.19 -6.18 4.76
C GLU A 430 -30.33 -4.79 4.11
N MET A 431 -30.54 -3.75 4.91
CA MET A 431 -30.85 -2.40 4.45
C MET A 431 -29.80 -1.36 4.87
N ALA A 432 -29.20 -0.62 3.93
CA ALA A 432 -28.30 0.49 4.22
C ALA A 432 -29.02 1.68 4.88
N SER A 433 -30.28 1.88 4.54
CA SER A 433 -31.22 2.79 5.21
C SER A 433 -32.63 2.22 5.09
N PRO A 434 -33.66 2.73 5.80
CA PRO A 434 -35.01 2.16 5.75
C PRO A 434 -35.66 2.10 4.35
N GLN A 435 -35.08 2.75 3.34
CA GLN A 435 -35.56 2.74 1.95
C GLN A 435 -34.57 2.10 0.96
N ARG A 436 -33.38 1.69 1.41
CA ARG A 436 -32.28 1.28 0.54
C ARG A 436 -31.72 -0.07 0.96
N MET A 437 -31.76 -1.05 0.05
CA MET A 437 -31.01 -2.29 0.15
C MET A 437 -29.51 -1.98 0.28
N THR A 438 -28.77 -2.79 1.03
CA THR A 438 -27.31 -2.65 1.11
C THR A 438 -26.66 -2.81 -0.26
N ASP A 439 -25.74 -1.90 -0.59
CA ASP A 439 -25.09 -1.85 -1.89
C ASP A 439 -23.92 -2.86 -1.98
N ILE A 440 -23.61 -3.31 -3.20
CA ILE A 440 -22.55 -4.31 -3.43
C ILE A 440 -21.16 -3.83 -3.02
N SER A 441 -20.91 -2.52 -2.90
CA SER A 441 -19.60 -2.01 -2.50
C SER A 441 -19.19 -2.45 -1.09
N VAL A 442 -20.14 -2.50 -0.15
CA VAL A 442 -19.88 -3.04 1.20
C VAL A 442 -19.64 -4.54 1.13
N MET A 443 -20.42 -5.26 0.31
CA MET A 443 -20.28 -6.70 0.13
C MET A 443 -18.92 -7.07 -0.47
N CYS A 444 -18.46 -6.35 -1.49
CA CYS A 444 -17.16 -6.56 -2.12
C CYS A 444 -16.02 -6.31 -1.13
N HIS A 445 -16.10 -5.27 -0.30
CA HIS A 445 -15.10 -4.99 0.74
C HIS A 445 -14.99 -6.13 1.75
N GLU A 446 -16.12 -6.56 2.33
CA GLU A 446 -16.13 -7.65 3.32
C GLU A 446 -15.70 -8.99 2.72
N PHE A 447 -16.09 -9.26 1.46
CA PHE A 447 -15.62 -10.44 0.74
C PHE A 447 -14.11 -10.39 0.47
N GLY A 448 -13.53 -9.21 0.24
CA GLY A 448 -12.09 -9.04 0.09
C GLY A 448 -11.31 -9.53 1.32
N HIS A 449 -11.87 -9.33 2.52
CA HIS A 449 -11.32 -9.91 3.74
C HIS A 449 -11.43 -11.44 3.83
N MET A 450 -12.44 -12.06 3.20
CA MET A 450 -12.51 -13.52 3.08
C MET A 450 -11.38 -14.07 2.21
N LEU A 451 -10.95 -13.30 1.20
CA LEU A 451 -9.81 -13.65 0.36
C LEU A 451 -8.45 -13.42 1.04
N GLY A 452 -8.43 -12.86 2.25
CA GLY A 452 -7.22 -12.64 3.05
C GLY A 452 -6.67 -11.22 2.98
N LEU A 453 -7.33 -10.28 2.29
CA LEU A 453 -6.86 -8.90 2.22
C LEU A 453 -7.09 -8.14 3.55
N PRO A 454 -6.14 -7.30 4.00
CA PRO A 454 -6.34 -6.43 5.15
C PRO A 454 -7.06 -5.14 4.77
N ASP A 455 -7.53 -4.43 5.79
CA ASP A 455 -7.95 -3.03 5.65
C ASP A 455 -6.77 -2.10 5.38
N LEU A 456 -6.94 -1.19 4.43
CA LEU A 456 -5.93 -0.23 3.99
C LEU A 456 -6.28 1.24 4.26
N TYR A 457 -7.38 1.53 4.95
CA TYR A 457 -7.69 2.90 5.39
C TYR A 457 -6.99 3.28 6.70
N ALA A 458 -6.91 4.59 6.98
CA ALA A 458 -6.34 5.11 8.23
C ALA A 458 -7.10 4.55 9.44
N ARG A 459 -6.36 3.95 10.38
CA ARG A 459 -6.92 3.40 11.61
C ARG A 459 -6.07 3.80 12.80
N PRO A 460 -6.67 4.09 13.97
CA PRO A 460 -5.91 4.29 15.20
C PRO A 460 -5.01 3.10 15.54
N GLU A 461 -5.41 1.88 15.14
CA GLU A 461 -4.62 0.66 15.32
C GLU A 461 -3.47 0.49 14.32
N ASN A 462 -3.38 1.36 13.30
CA ASN A 462 -2.29 1.43 12.33
C ASN A 462 -1.62 2.82 12.41
N PRO A 463 -0.93 3.15 13.53
CA PRO A 463 -0.28 4.45 13.70
C PRO A 463 0.70 4.73 12.55
N GLY A 464 0.66 5.95 12.02
CA GLY A 464 1.44 6.37 10.85
C GLY A 464 0.86 5.95 9.49
N SER A 465 -0.41 5.53 9.42
CA SER A 465 -1.12 5.22 8.16
C SER A 465 -2.20 6.25 7.88
N GLU A 466 -2.02 7.05 6.82
CA GLU A 466 -3.06 7.95 6.29
C GLU A 466 -4.11 7.21 5.45
N GLY A 467 -3.86 5.93 5.19
CA GLY A 467 -4.72 5.08 4.36
C GLY A 467 -4.50 5.34 2.87
N VAL A 468 -5.03 4.45 2.03
CA VAL A 468 -4.83 4.53 0.57
C VAL A 468 -5.95 5.26 -0.18
N GLY A 469 -6.73 6.08 0.55
CA GLY A 469 -7.82 6.87 -0.01
C GLY A 469 -8.88 6.01 -0.71
N VAL A 470 -9.46 6.54 -1.78
CA VAL A 470 -10.52 5.89 -2.60
C VAL A 470 -9.99 5.05 -3.76
N TRP A 471 -8.67 4.82 -3.79
CA TRP A 471 -8.01 4.08 -4.88
C TRP A 471 -8.03 2.56 -4.70
N CYS A 472 -8.48 2.07 -3.54
CA CYS A 472 -8.62 0.66 -3.25
C CYS A 472 -9.95 0.36 -2.55
N ALA A 473 -10.66 -0.69 -2.98
CA ALA A 473 -11.87 -1.14 -2.28
C ALA A 473 -11.62 -1.62 -0.85
N MET A 474 -10.37 -1.96 -0.47
CA MET A 474 -9.99 -2.28 0.91
C MET A 474 -9.78 -1.03 1.79
N SER A 475 -10.08 0.16 1.27
CA SER A 475 -9.92 1.46 1.93
C SER A 475 -11.26 2.22 1.96
N ASN A 476 -11.23 3.55 1.83
CA ASN A 476 -12.42 4.41 1.81
C ASN A 476 -13.22 4.21 0.52
N GLN A 477 -14.55 4.13 0.63
CA GLN A 477 -15.46 4.00 -0.52
C GLN A 477 -16.00 5.36 -0.97
N LEU A 478 -16.28 5.52 -2.26
CA LEU A 478 -16.85 6.74 -2.86
C LEU A 478 -18.36 6.96 -2.56
N GLY A 479 -19.01 6.09 -1.79
CA GLY A 479 -20.39 6.28 -1.31
C GLY A 479 -21.52 6.07 -2.34
N SER A 480 -21.20 5.81 -3.61
CA SER A 480 -22.17 5.61 -4.70
C SER A 480 -22.70 4.17 -4.84
N GLY A 481 -22.33 3.26 -3.93
CA GLY A 481 -22.67 1.83 -4.02
C GLY A 481 -21.88 1.04 -5.08
N ARG A 482 -21.13 1.74 -5.95
CA ARG A 482 -20.14 1.15 -6.87
C ARG A 482 -18.80 0.95 -6.15
N PRO A 483 -18.28 -0.29 -6.03
CA PRO A 483 -16.93 -0.51 -5.54
C PRO A 483 -15.88 -0.09 -6.57
N GLN A 484 -14.84 0.62 -6.14
CA GLN A 484 -13.62 0.81 -6.93
C GLN A 484 -12.78 -0.48 -7.01
N HIS A 485 -11.80 -0.57 -7.90
CA HIS A 485 -10.91 -1.74 -7.95
C HIS A 485 -10.03 -1.85 -6.70
N PHE A 486 -9.44 -3.03 -6.51
CA PHE A 486 -8.30 -3.22 -5.62
C PHE A 486 -7.04 -2.54 -6.16
N SER A 487 -6.14 -2.15 -5.26
CA SER A 487 -4.81 -1.67 -5.63
C SER A 487 -3.98 -2.78 -6.29
N ALA A 488 -2.97 -2.42 -7.07
CA ALA A 488 -1.99 -3.37 -7.61
C ALA A 488 -1.40 -4.26 -6.52
N TRP A 489 -1.12 -3.71 -5.34
CA TRP A 489 -0.64 -4.51 -4.20
C TRP A 489 -1.63 -5.61 -3.79
N CYS A 490 -2.91 -5.29 -3.62
CA CYS A 490 -3.94 -6.29 -3.29
C CYS A 490 -4.05 -7.38 -4.37
N LYS A 491 -4.01 -6.97 -5.65
CA LYS A 491 -4.05 -7.90 -6.79
C LYS A 491 -2.81 -8.79 -6.85
N GLU A 492 -1.64 -8.28 -6.49
CA GLU A 492 -0.40 -9.05 -6.36
C GLU A 492 -0.51 -10.09 -5.24
N GLN A 493 -1.01 -9.72 -4.06
CA GLN A 493 -1.17 -10.66 -2.94
C GLN A 493 -2.15 -11.80 -3.25
N LEU A 494 -3.10 -11.57 -4.16
CA LEU A 494 -4.06 -12.55 -4.66
C LEU A 494 -3.58 -13.28 -5.93
N ASN A 495 -2.36 -13.01 -6.40
CA ASN A 495 -1.78 -13.57 -7.64
C ASN A 495 -2.65 -13.31 -8.89
N TRP A 496 -3.41 -12.22 -8.88
CA TRP A 496 -4.22 -11.78 -10.02
C TRP A 496 -3.38 -11.05 -11.06
N ILE A 497 -2.34 -10.36 -10.61
CA ILE A 497 -1.33 -9.74 -11.47
C ILE A 497 0.06 -10.27 -11.14
N GLN A 498 0.98 -10.12 -12.08
CA GLN A 498 2.40 -10.43 -11.89
C GLN A 498 3.24 -9.23 -12.31
N PRO A 499 3.59 -8.32 -11.38
CA PRO A 499 4.33 -7.12 -11.72
C PRO A 499 5.71 -7.43 -12.30
N VAL A 500 6.08 -6.73 -13.37
CA VAL A 500 7.41 -6.83 -13.98
C VAL A 500 8.43 -6.08 -13.12
N THR A 501 9.42 -6.80 -12.60
CA THR A 501 10.43 -6.21 -11.71
C THR A 501 11.51 -5.48 -12.50
N LEU A 502 11.71 -4.21 -12.18
CA LEU A 502 12.66 -3.30 -12.79
C LEU A 502 13.80 -2.99 -11.82
N ASP A 503 15.00 -2.86 -12.39
CA ASP A 503 16.15 -2.26 -11.72
C ASP A 503 16.12 -0.74 -11.98
N PRO A 504 16.01 0.11 -10.95
CA PRO A 504 15.94 1.56 -11.14
C PRO A 504 17.21 2.19 -11.71
N THR A 505 18.35 1.49 -11.66
CA THR A 505 19.64 1.99 -12.18
C THR A 505 19.77 1.84 -13.69
N VAL A 506 18.95 0.96 -14.30
CA VAL A 506 18.96 0.72 -15.75
C VAL A 506 18.12 1.78 -16.45
N LYS A 507 18.80 2.71 -17.13
CA LYS A 507 18.19 3.76 -17.96
C LYS A 507 17.30 3.17 -19.06
N GLN A 508 16.01 3.47 -19.02
CA GLN A 508 15.06 3.09 -20.05
C GLN A 508 13.81 3.99 -20.08
N LYS A 509 13.23 4.15 -21.27
CA LYS A 509 11.95 4.82 -21.49
C LYS A 509 10.85 3.76 -21.48
N LEU A 510 9.80 3.97 -20.70
CA LEU A 510 8.77 2.99 -20.42
C LEU A 510 7.37 3.52 -20.71
N VAL A 511 6.49 2.63 -21.14
CA VAL A 511 5.08 2.90 -21.36
C VAL A 511 4.24 1.84 -20.65
N LEU A 512 3.18 2.29 -19.98
CA LEU A 512 2.29 1.48 -19.19
C LEU A 512 0.84 1.67 -19.65
N ALA A 513 0.19 0.58 -20.05
CA ALA A 513 -1.22 0.60 -20.40
C ALA A 513 -2.11 0.54 -19.14
N PRO A 514 -3.39 0.89 -19.25
CA PRO A 514 -4.34 0.76 -18.15
C PRO A 514 -4.42 -0.68 -17.62
N ILE A 515 -4.36 -0.84 -16.30
CA ILE A 515 -4.36 -2.15 -15.67
C ILE A 515 -5.70 -2.88 -15.81
N GLU A 516 -6.80 -2.18 -16.07
CA GLU A 516 -8.13 -2.79 -16.23
C GLU A 516 -8.21 -3.69 -17.48
N GLU A 517 -7.23 -3.61 -18.39
CA GLU A 517 -7.25 -4.32 -19.67
C GLU A 517 -6.36 -5.57 -19.70
N ASP A 518 -5.34 -5.67 -18.84
CA ASP A 518 -4.39 -6.78 -18.86
C ASP A 518 -3.68 -6.99 -17.50
N THR A 519 -3.60 -8.27 -17.10
CA THR A 519 -2.95 -8.80 -15.89
C THR A 519 -1.47 -8.44 -15.74
N HIS A 520 -0.78 -8.07 -16.83
CA HIS A 520 0.67 -7.81 -16.82
C HIS A 520 1.02 -6.32 -16.72
N GLN A 521 0.02 -5.43 -16.76
CA GLN A 521 0.22 -3.97 -16.79
C GLN A 521 0.51 -3.40 -15.40
N CYS A 522 1.63 -3.82 -14.82
CA CYS A 522 2.17 -3.28 -13.57
C CYS A 522 3.69 -3.45 -13.53
N PHE A 523 4.41 -2.40 -13.13
CA PHE A 523 5.85 -2.49 -12.86
C PHE A 523 6.12 -2.51 -11.36
N LYS A 524 7.11 -3.30 -10.94
CA LYS A 524 7.68 -3.30 -9.60
C LYS A 524 9.09 -2.71 -9.65
N VAL A 525 9.31 -1.54 -9.09
CA VAL A 525 10.63 -0.89 -9.03
C VAL A 525 11.25 -1.16 -7.67
N LEU A 526 12.36 -1.91 -7.63
CA LEU A 526 13.03 -2.20 -6.37
C LEU A 526 13.75 -0.95 -5.85
N VAL A 527 13.39 -0.49 -4.64
CA VAL A 527 14.16 0.54 -3.93
C VAL A 527 15.26 -0.13 -3.14
N ARG A 528 14.94 -1.24 -2.46
CA ARG A 528 15.90 -2.04 -1.71
C ARG A 528 16.04 -3.43 -2.35
N PRO A 529 17.28 -3.93 -2.54
CA PRO A 529 17.51 -5.25 -3.14
C PRO A 529 16.88 -6.42 -2.36
N ASP A 530 16.68 -6.25 -1.05
CA ASP A 530 16.04 -7.22 -0.15
C ASP A 530 14.51 -7.24 -0.25
N GLY A 531 13.90 -6.39 -1.10
CA GLY A 531 12.46 -6.30 -1.32
C GLY A 531 11.66 -5.73 -0.14
N SER A 532 12.34 -5.26 0.92
CA SER A 532 11.68 -4.60 2.06
C SER A 532 11.06 -3.25 1.67
N GLU A 533 11.57 -2.63 0.61
CA GLU A 533 10.98 -1.43 0.02
C GLU A 533 11.00 -1.48 -1.51
N TYR A 534 9.85 -1.21 -2.11
CA TYR A 534 9.69 -1.14 -3.56
C TYR A 534 8.50 -0.26 -3.94
N TYR A 535 8.43 0.14 -5.20
CA TYR A 535 7.26 0.81 -5.78
C TYR A 535 6.49 -0.15 -6.69
N LEU A 536 5.16 -0.15 -6.63
CA LEU A 536 4.32 -0.65 -7.71
C LEU A 536 3.78 0.52 -8.52
N LEU A 537 3.92 0.44 -9.84
CA LEU A 537 3.40 1.43 -10.78
C LEU A 537 2.16 0.85 -11.46
N GLU A 538 1.02 1.52 -11.31
CA GLU A 538 -0.28 1.09 -11.83
C GLU A 538 -0.95 2.25 -12.57
N ASN A 539 -1.30 2.08 -13.84
CA ASN A 539 -2.08 3.08 -14.59
C ASN A 539 -3.57 2.76 -14.49
N ARG A 540 -4.38 3.72 -14.02
CA ARG A 540 -5.81 3.55 -13.75
C ARG A 540 -6.68 4.48 -14.57
N ARG A 541 -7.81 3.98 -15.06
CA ARG A 541 -8.79 4.73 -15.85
C ARG A 541 -10.20 4.61 -15.30
N ARG A 542 -11.08 5.58 -15.61
CA ARG A 542 -12.50 5.58 -15.27
C ARG A 542 -13.25 4.65 -16.21
N LYS A 543 -12.98 3.36 -16.09
CA LYS A 543 -13.60 2.29 -16.87
C LYS A 543 -14.15 1.22 -15.94
N GLY A 544 -15.20 0.52 -16.38
CA GLY A 544 -15.82 -0.55 -15.59
C GLY A 544 -16.22 -0.09 -14.19
N PHE A 545 -15.77 -0.82 -13.17
CA PHE A 545 -16.03 -0.49 -11.77
C PHE A 545 -15.32 0.78 -11.28
N ASP A 546 -14.23 1.19 -11.95
CA ASP A 546 -13.52 2.44 -11.66
C ASP A 546 -14.11 3.67 -12.36
N SER A 547 -15.23 3.55 -13.09
CA SER A 547 -15.81 4.65 -13.86
C SER A 547 -16.20 5.91 -13.06
N ASN A 548 -16.27 5.84 -11.73
CA ASN A 548 -16.52 6.97 -10.84
C ASN A 548 -15.28 7.47 -10.08
N LEU A 549 -14.07 6.96 -10.39
CA LEU A 549 -12.85 7.41 -9.74
C LEU A 549 -12.67 8.94 -9.86
N PRO A 550 -12.11 9.60 -8.83
CA PRO A 550 -11.93 11.05 -8.82
C PRO A 550 -10.98 11.54 -9.91
N ALA A 551 -10.06 10.71 -10.39
CA ALA A 551 -9.13 11.01 -11.47
C ALA A 551 -8.66 9.72 -12.18
N GLU A 552 -7.92 9.87 -13.28
CA GLU A 552 -7.23 8.79 -14.01
C GLU A 552 -5.74 9.09 -14.06
N GLY A 553 -4.88 8.08 -14.17
CA GLY A 553 -3.45 8.25 -14.39
C GLY A 553 -2.61 7.20 -13.67
N LEU A 554 -1.33 7.50 -13.52
CA LEU A 554 -0.36 6.66 -12.85
C LEU A 554 -0.45 6.81 -11.33
N LEU A 555 -0.73 5.70 -10.66
CA LEU A 555 -0.58 5.54 -9.22
C LEU A 555 0.79 4.94 -8.91
N VAL A 556 1.44 5.51 -7.91
CA VAL A 556 2.71 5.03 -7.39
C VAL A 556 2.48 4.50 -5.98
N TRP A 557 2.54 3.19 -5.82
CA TRP A 557 2.37 2.53 -4.52
C TRP A 557 3.73 2.26 -3.90
N ARG A 558 4.11 2.98 -2.84
CA ARG A 558 5.26 2.58 -2.02
C ARG A 558 4.87 1.43 -1.12
N ILE A 559 5.62 0.34 -1.20
CA ILE A 559 5.45 -0.81 -0.31
C ILE A 559 6.61 -0.81 0.68
N LEU A 560 6.30 -0.76 1.97
CA LEU A 560 7.27 -0.79 3.07
C LEU A 560 7.00 -2.00 3.95
N ASN A 561 7.89 -2.99 3.97
CA ASN A 561 7.69 -4.25 4.71
C ASN A 561 6.28 -4.80 4.46
N ASN A 562 5.95 -4.92 3.17
CA ASN A 562 4.65 -5.40 2.65
C ASN A 562 3.43 -4.53 3.02
N ARG A 563 3.64 -3.30 3.49
CA ARG A 563 2.58 -2.32 3.73
C ARG A 563 2.47 -1.32 2.58
N PRO A 564 1.30 -1.19 1.93
CA PRO A 564 1.11 -0.22 0.86
C PRO A 564 0.85 1.19 1.40
N ILE A 565 1.48 2.17 0.76
CA ILE A 565 1.28 3.60 0.90
C ILE A 565 1.12 4.17 -0.51
N LEU A 566 0.16 5.08 -0.70
CA LEU A 566 -0.01 5.76 -1.97
C LEU A 566 0.83 7.03 -1.99
N GLU A 567 1.67 7.19 -3.01
CA GLU A 567 2.42 8.42 -3.29
C GLU A 567 1.66 9.24 -4.32
N GLU A 568 1.33 10.49 -3.97
CA GLU A 568 0.43 11.32 -4.76
C GLU A 568 1.12 12.53 -5.38
N SER A 569 0.63 12.96 -6.53
CA SER A 569 1.27 13.98 -7.38
C SER A 569 0.99 15.43 -6.91
N HIS A 570 0.69 15.66 -5.62
CA HIS A 570 0.32 16.98 -5.06
C HIS A 570 1.51 17.91 -4.79
N GLY A 571 2.58 17.78 -5.59
CA GLY A 571 3.95 18.11 -5.21
C GLY A 571 4.37 19.55 -4.94
N ILE A 572 3.49 20.50 -4.60
CA ILE A 572 3.88 21.83 -4.12
C ILE A 572 2.82 22.36 -3.13
N GLU A 573 3.19 22.66 -1.88
CA GLU A 573 2.41 23.57 -1.03
C GLU A 573 2.47 24.99 -1.63
N GLY A 574 1.32 25.58 -1.97
CA GLY A 574 1.24 26.95 -2.50
C GLY A 574 -0.02 27.22 -3.35
N PRO A 575 -0.21 28.47 -3.86
CA PRO A 575 -1.42 28.90 -4.60
C PRO A 575 -1.66 28.20 -5.95
N ARG A 576 -0.72 27.34 -6.39
CA ARG A 576 -0.85 26.47 -7.58
C ARG A 576 -1.08 24.99 -7.22
N GLY A 577 -1.12 24.65 -5.93
CA GLY A 577 -1.55 23.35 -5.44
C GLY A 577 -3.07 23.27 -5.36
N PRO A 578 -3.66 22.05 -5.42
CA PRO A 578 -5.11 21.91 -5.29
C PRO A 578 -5.57 22.38 -3.90
N THR A 579 -6.47 23.35 -3.87
CA THR A 579 -7.05 23.94 -2.65
C THR A 579 -8.27 23.16 -2.12
N SER A 580 -8.60 22.03 -2.75
CA SER A 580 -9.63 21.08 -2.29
C SER A 580 -9.29 19.65 -2.74
N PHE A 581 -9.42 18.70 -1.81
CA PHE A 581 -9.06 17.27 -1.91
C PHE A 581 -7.56 16.96 -2.06
N LEU A 582 -6.81 17.12 -0.96
CA LEU A 582 -5.38 16.79 -0.82
C LEU A 582 -5.02 15.30 -1.01
N GLY A 583 -5.98 14.40 -1.32
CA GLY A 583 -5.83 12.95 -1.21
C GLY A 583 -6.24 12.10 -2.43
N MET A 584 -6.25 12.68 -3.65
CA MET A 584 -6.77 12.00 -4.86
C MET A 584 -6.07 12.38 -6.19
N VAL A 585 -4.74 12.56 -6.22
CA VAL A 585 -4.05 13.12 -7.41
C VAL A 585 -3.04 12.14 -8.01
N PRO A 586 -3.39 11.41 -9.10
CA PRO A 586 -2.45 10.54 -9.80
C PRO A 586 -1.44 11.34 -10.61
N PHE A 587 -0.32 10.71 -10.97
CA PHE A 587 0.66 11.26 -11.89
C PHE A 587 0.20 11.11 -13.36
N PRO A 588 0.58 12.02 -14.26
CA PRO A 588 1.07 13.36 -13.93
C PRO A 588 -0.11 14.26 -13.52
N SER A 589 0.19 15.23 -12.66
CA SER A 589 -0.65 16.39 -12.39
C SER A 589 -0.10 17.63 -13.11
N ASN A 590 -0.85 18.73 -13.10
CA ASN A 590 -0.37 20.00 -13.67
C ASN A 590 0.88 20.54 -12.94
N SER A 591 1.06 20.16 -11.68
CA SER A 591 2.10 20.69 -10.80
C SER A 591 3.25 19.71 -10.58
N ASN A 592 3.07 18.43 -10.94
CA ASN A 592 4.12 17.43 -10.81
C ASN A 592 3.98 16.33 -11.87
N ASN A 593 5.05 16.06 -12.60
CA ASN A 593 5.16 15.01 -13.59
C ASN A 593 6.37 14.09 -13.33
N SER A 594 6.92 14.11 -12.11
CA SER A 594 8.13 13.41 -11.73
C SER A 594 8.05 12.89 -10.29
N PHE A 595 8.68 11.76 -10.04
CA PHE A 595 8.82 11.14 -8.74
C PHE A 595 10.29 10.73 -8.56
N THR A 596 11.04 11.57 -7.85
CA THR A 596 12.51 11.47 -7.71
C THR A 596 12.93 11.72 -6.26
N PRO A 597 14.21 11.52 -5.92
CA PRO A 597 14.70 11.81 -4.57
C PRO A 597 14.60 13.29 -4.17
N TYR A 598 14.32 14.17 -5.13
CA TYR A 598 14.26 15.63 -4.96
C TYR A 598 12.85 16.21 -5.12
N THR A 599 11.86 15.41 -5.51
CA THR A 599 10.47 15.85 -5.58
C THR A 599 9.78 15.71 -4.22
N MET A 600 8.63 16.36 -4.09
CA MET A 600 7.63 16.04 -3.08
C MET A 600 6.40 15.47 -3.80
N PRO A 601 5.93 14.25 -3.49
CA PRO A 601 6.58 13.26 -2.63
C PRO A 601 7.94 12.81 -3.19
N SER A 602 8.81 12.36 -2.28
CA SER A 602 10.18 11.96 -2.59
C SER A 602 10.29 10.46 -2.80
N SER A 603 11.03 10.03 -3.81
CA SER A 603 11.31 8.61 -4.05
C SER A 603 12.45 8.03 -3.19
N ARG A 604 12.99 8.80 -2.23
CA ARG A 604 13.98 8.30 -1.27
C ARG A 604 13.38 7.17 -0.44
N SER A 605 14.21 6.18 -0.11
CA SER A 605 13.82 5.12 0.82
C SER A 605 13.37 5.69 2.16
N GLN A 606 12.24 5.22 2.68
CA GLN A 606 11.80 5.56 4.04
C GLN A 606 12.46 4.68 5.11
N LEU A 607 13.02 3.52 4.73
CA LEU A 607 13.79 2.65 5.64
C LEU A 607 15.26 3.05 5.75
N GLY A 608 15.70 4.04 4.97
CA GLY A 608 17.10 4.44 4.84
C GLY A 608 17.89 3.49 3.93
N GLY A 609 18.98 4.01 3.35
CA GLY A 609 19.70 3.33 2.26
C GLY A 609 18.83 3.19 1.01
N GLY A 610 19.14 2.21 0.15
CA GLY A 610 18.35 1.93 -1.05
C GLY A 610 18.83 2.69 -2.30
N LEU A 611 18.42 2.16 -3.46
CA LEU A 611 18.76 2.67 -4.77
C LEU A 611 18.01 3.98 -5.03
N PRO A 612 18.66 4.99 -5.64
CA PRO A 612 17.98 6.20 -6.02
C PRO A 612 17.02 5.90 -7.18
N VAL A 613 15.74 6.20 -6.98
CA VAL A 613 14.70 5.93 -7.99
C VAL A 613 14.33 7.24 -8.67
N TYR A 614 14.65 7.37 -9.95
CA TYR A 614 14.23 8.52 -10.75
C TYR A 614 13.16 8.09 -11.73
N ILE A 615 11.90 8.46 -11.47
CA ILE A 615 10.81 8.34 -12.44
C ILE A 615 10.51 9.75 -12.92
N THR A 616 10.90 10.06 -14.15
CA THR A 616 10.81 11.42 -14.72
C THR A 616 9.99 11.43 -15.99
N ASN A 617 9.62 12.63 -16.43
CA ASN A 617 8.91 12.85 -17.68
C ASN A 617 7.63 12.00 -17.80
N ILE A 618 6.84 11.94 -16.73
CA ILE A 618 5.58 11.21 -16.71
C ILE A 618 4.57 11.98 -17.57
N GLN A 619 4.05 11.35 -18.62
CA GLN A 619 3.16 11.99 -19.58
C GLN A 619 1.96 11.11 -19.89
N ARG A 620 0.80 11.75 -20.06
CA ARG A 620 -0.40 11.14 -20.63
C ARG A 620 -0.24 11.03 -22.14
N GLN A 621 -0.56 9.86 -22.66
CA GLN A 621 -0.47 9.54 -24.08
C GLN A 621 -1.85 9.14 -24.63
N PRO A 622 -2.07 9.22 -25.95
CA PRO A 622 -3.30 8.75 -26.58
C PRO A 622 -3.65 7.31 -26.20
N GLY A 623 -4.94 6.97 -26.20
CA GLY A 623 -5.42 5.65 -25.77
C GLY A 623 -5.42 5.42 -24.26
N GLY A 624 -5.02 6.41 -23.46
CA GLY A 624 -4.93 6.28 -21.99
C GLY A 624 -3.64 5.64 -21.50
N LEU A 625 -2.63 5.57 -22.36
CA LEU A 625 -1.28 5.13 -22.00
C LEU A 625 -0.58 6.18 -21.13
N ILE A 626 0.32 5.73 -20.26
CA ILE A 626 1.25 6.61 -19.55
C ILE A 626 2.67 6.26 -19.97
N SER A 627 3.44 7.27 -20.39
CA SER A 627 4.87 7.14 -20.68
C SER A 627 5.71 7.81 -19.58
N PHE A 628 6.87 7.26 -19.25
CA PHE A 628 7.80 7.84 -18.28
C PHE A 628 9.21 7.30 -18.50
N TRP A 629 10.21 7.92 -17.89
CA TRP A 629 11.61 7.50 -17.94
C TRP A 629 12.03 6.97 -16.58
N ILE A 630 12.89 5.95 -16.54
CA ILE A 630 13.50 5.44 -15.31
C ILE A 630 15.03 5.47 -15.39
N GLY A 631 15.69 5.80 -14.27
CA GLY A 631 17.15 5.81 -14.13
C GLY A 631 17.85 7.04 -14.71
N TYR A 632 17.09 8.01 -15.23
CA TYR A 632 17.62 9.30 -15.70
C TYR A 632 17.54 10.30 -14.55
N GLU A 633 18.68 10.59 -13.94
CA GLU A 633 18.84 11.73 -13.05
C GLU A 633 18.48 13.02 -13.81
N PHE A 634 17.93 14.02 -13.10
CA PHE A 634 17.67 15.34 -13.70
C PHE A 634 18.98 15.85 -14.34
N GLU A 635 18.96 16.08 -15.66
CA GLU A 635 19.99 16.89 -16.33
C GLU A 635 19.80 18.37 -16.03
#